data_AF-A0A961BYI3-F1
#
_entry.id   AF-A0A961BYI3-F1
#
_cell.length_a   1.000
_cell.length_b   1.000
_cell.length_c   1.000
_cell.angle_alpha   90.00
_cell.angle_beta   90.00
_cell.angle_gamma   90.00
#
_symmetry.space_group_name_H-M   'P 1'
#
loop_
_entity.id
_entity.type
_entity.pdbx_description
1 polymer ?
#
loop_
_entity_poly.entity_id
_entity_poly.type
_entity_poly.pdbx_seq_one_letter_code
_entity_poly.pdbx_strand_id
1 'polypeptide(L)' 'MTNLTISVDADVLRRARIRALQRNESVNAYLAEVLRQYADAPDASMVFAAAAQIAQAGSQGAQPRPVRSWTRDELHRG' A
#
# COMPACT_ATOMS: atom_id res chain seq x y z
N MET A 1 -24.35 -9.03 8.28
CA MET A 1 -23.01 -8.45 8.48
C MET A 1 -22.03 -9.61 8.60
N THR A 2 -20.92 -9.55 7.88
CA THR A 2 -19.88 -10.60 7.89
C THR A 2 -18.61 -10.03 8.50
N ASN A 3 -17.93 -10.81 9.34
CA ASN A 3 -16.70 -10.39 9.99
C ASN A 3 -15.49 -10.80 9.13
N LEU A 4 -14.60 -9.84 8.84
CA LEU A 4 -13.33 -10.06 8.18
C LEU A 4 -12.19 -9.85 9.19
N THR A 5 -11.33 -10.85 9.34
CA THR A 5 -10.10 -10.75 10.13
C THR A 5 -8.90 -10.69 9.21
N ILE A 6 -8.07 -9.66 9.34
CA ILE A 6 -6.84 -9.47 8.57
C ILE A 6 -5.66 -9.23 9.52
N SER A 7 -4.49 -9.74 9.13
CA SER A 7 -3.23 -9.43 9.78
C SER A 7 -2.62 -8.20 9.12
N VAL A 8 -2.36 -7.16 9.90
CA VAL A 8 -1.69 -5.95 9.46
C VAL A 8 -0.55 -5.63 10.43
N ASP A 9 0.51 -5.06 9.88
CA ASP A 9 1.62 -4.55 10.67
C ASP A 9 1.14 -3.51 11.70
N ALA A 10 1.67 -3.58 12.92
CA ALA A 10 1.22 -2.74 14.03
C ALA A 10 1.48 -1.25 13.79
N ASP A 11 2.59 -0.89 13.14
CA ASP A 11 2.91 0.50 12.82
C ASP A 11 2.00 1.03 11.72
N VAL A 12 1.64 0.19 10.76
CA VAL A 12 0.64 0.53 9.73
C VAL A 12 -0.70 0.82 10.39
N LEU A 13 -1.18 -0.04 11.29
CA LEU A 13 -2.44 0.16 11.99
C LEU A 13 -2.43 1.42 12.85
N ARG A 14 -1.31 1.71 13.54
CA ARG A 14 -1.13 2.93 14.33
C ARG A 14 -1.26 4.18 13.45
N ARG A 15 -0.55 4.23 12.32
CA ARG A 15 -0.63 5.37 11.39
C ARG A 15 -2.03 5.53 10.79
N ALA A 16 -2.68 4.42 10.43
CA ALA A 16 -4.04 4.43 9.91
C ALA A 16 -5.04 5.03 10.91
N ARG A 17 -4.93 4.68 12.21
CA ARG A 17 -5.76 5.25 13.27
C ARG A 17 -5.59 6.76 13.41
N ILE A 18 -4.36 7.25 13.40
CA ILE A 18 -4.09 8.70 13.48
C ILE A 18 -4.75 9.42 12.29
N ARG A 19 -4.62 8.87 11.09
CA ARG A 19 -5.20 9.45 9.88
C ARG A 19 -6.73 9.42 9.89
N ALA A 20 -7.34 8.34 10.38
CA ALA A 20 -8.79 8.23 10.49
C ALA A 20 -9.35 9.27 11.49
N LEU A 21 -8.68 9.47 12.63
CA LEU A 21 -9.04 10.52 13.61
C LEU A 21 -8.99 11.92 12.99
N GLN A 22 -7.95 12.24 12.22
CA GLN A 22 -7.83 13.52 11.52
C GLN A 22 -8.99 13.77 10.53
N ARG A 23 -9.59 12.70 10.01
CA ARG A 23 -10.71 12.74 9.06
C ARG A 23 -12.06 12.53 9.73
N ASN A 24 -12.10 12.49 11.07
CA ASN A 24 -13.28 12.21 11.87
C ASN A 24 -14.01 10.91 11.44
N GLU A 25 -13.25 9.88 11.07
CA GLU A 25 -13.74 8.57 10.65
C GLU A 25 -13.06 7.44 11.45
N SER A 26 -13.56 6.20 11.30
CA SER A 26 -12.92 5.01 11.87
C SER A 26 -12.19 4.21 10.80
N VAL A 27 -11.14 3.49 11.19
CA VAL A 27 -10.40 2.59 10.29
C VAL A 27 -11.33 1.51 9.71
N ASN A 28 -12.31 1.03 10.48
CA ASN A 28 -13.28 0.04 10.01
C ASN A 28 -14.21 0.62 8.93
N ALA A 29 -14.70 1.85 9.13
CA ALA A 29 -15.53 2.53 8.13
C ALA A 29 -14.75 2.77 6.83
N TYR A 30 -13.49 3.22 6.95
CA TYR A 30 -12.60 3.40 5.81
C TYR A 30 -12.34 2.08 5.07
N LEU A 31 -12.00 1.00 5.77
CA LEU A 31 -11.77 -0.31 5.16
C LEU A 31 -13.04 -0.88 4.49
N ALA A 32 -14.21 -0.71 5.11
CA ALA A 32 -15.46 -1.14 4.52
C ALA A 32 -15.76 -0.40 3.21
N GLU A 33 -15.45 0.90 3.15
CA GLU A 33 -15.58 1.71 1.94
C GLU A 33 -14.62 1.26 0.85
N VAL A 34 -13.33 1.07 1.19
CA VAL A 34 -12.32 0.59 0.25
C VAL A 34 -12.68 -0.79 -0.31
N LEU A 35 -13.17 -1.70 0.52
CA LEU A 35 -13.62 -3.03 0.08
C LEU A 35 -14.82 -2.95 -0.87
N ARG A 36 -15.74 -2.00 -0.64
CA ARG A 36 -16.88 -1.78 -1.54
C ARG A 36 -16.40 -1.25 -2.89
N GLN A 37 -15.54 -0.23 -2.89
CA GLN A 37 -14.96 0.31 -4.12
C GLN A 37 -14.16 -0.73 -4.90
N TYR A 38 -13.45 -1.61 -4.20
CA TYR A 38 -12.73 -2.72 -4.81
C TYR A 38 -13.67 -3.75 -5.45
N ALA A 39 -14.78 -4.08 -4.79
CA ALA A 39 -15.78 -5.02 -5.32
C ALA A 39 -16.61 -4.43 -6.48
N ASP A 40 -16.89 -3.12 -6.43
CA ASP A 40 -17.67 -2.40 -7.44
C ASP A 40 -16.83 -1.98 -8.65
N ALA A 41 -15.49 -2.07 -8.57
CA ALA A 41 -14.62 -1.75 -9.69
C ALA A 41 -14.82 -2.76 -10.83
N PRO A 42 -15.26 -2.33 -12.03
CA PRO A 42 -15.31 -3.21 -13.19
C PRO A 42 -13.88 -3.65 -13.53
N ASP A 43 -13.61 -4.96 -13.40
CA ASP A 43 -12.31 -5.62 -13.58
C ASP A 43 -11.08 -4.71 -13.39
N ALA A 44 -10.53 -4.74 -12.17
CA ALA A 44 -9.35 -4.01 -11.73
C ALA A 44 -8.10 -4.15 -12.64
N SER A 45 -8.12 -5.09 -13.60
CA SER A 45 -7.10 -5.21 -14.66
C SER A 45 -6.98 -3.93 -15.50
N MET A 46 -8.07 -3.22 -15.78
CA MET A 46 -8.03 -1.99 -16.58
C MET A 46 -7.50 -0.78 -15.81
N VAL A 47 -7.83 -0.66 -14.52
CA VAL A 47 -7.39 0.49 -13.70
C VAL A 47 -5.90 0.36 -13.35
N PHE A 48 -5.42 -0.85 -13.07
CA PHE A 48 -4.00 -1.09 -12.83
C PHE A 48 -3.14 -0.84 -14.09
N ALA A 49 -3.64 -1.22 -15.27
CA ALA A 49 -2.97 -0.94 -16.54
C ALA A 49 -2.89 0.57 -16.84
N ALA A 50 -3.93 1.35 -16.53
CA ALA A 50 -3.92 2.80 -16.70
C ALA A 50 -2.97 3.50 -15.71
N ALA A 51 -2.96 3.08 -14.44
CA ALA A 51 -2.05 3.63 -13.43
C ALA A 51 -0.57 3.30 -13.73
N ALA A 52 -0.30 2.09 -14.24
CA ALA A 52 1.05 1.68 -14.65
C ALA A 52 1.57 2.51 -15.84
N GLN A 53 0.72 2.87 -16.81
CA GLN A 53 1.11 3.72 -17.93
C GLN A 53 1.48 5.15 -17.49
N ILE A 54 0.74 5.73 -16.54
CA ILE A 54 1.05 7.06 -15.97
C ILE A 54 2.38 7.02 -15.20
N ALA A 55 2.64 5.96 -14.45
CA ALA A 55 3.89 5.78 -13.73
C ALA A 55 5.10 5.61 -14.67
N GLN A 56 4.95 4.88 -15.78
CA GLN A 56 6.03 4.71 -16.76
C GLN A 56 6.36 6.02 -17.50
N ALA A 57 5.35 6.84 -17.83
CA ALA A 57 5.58 8.16 -18.44
C ALA A 57 6.36 9.11 -17.52
N GLY A 58 6.20 9.00 -16.18
CA GLY A 58 6.94 9.79 -15.20
C GLY A 58 8.36 9.29 -14.90
N SER A 59 8.65 8.02 -15.18
CA SER A 59 9.94 7.38 -14.85
C SER A 59 11.08 7.63 -15.84
N GLN A 60 10.84 8.27 -16.98
CA GLN A 60 11.90 8.60 -17.94
C GLN A 60 12.92 9.64 -17.44
N GLY A 61 12.71 10.22 -16.25
CA GLY A 61 13.59 11.24 -15.65
C GLY A 61 14.46 10.80 -14.47
N ALA A 62 14.32 9.58 -13.94
CA ALA A 62 15.01 9.18 -12.71
C ALA A 62 16.00 8.05 -12.94
N GLN A 63 17.29 8.39 -13.11
CA GLN A 63 18.36 7.40 -13.09
C GLN A 63 18.42 6.68 -11.73
N PRO A 64 18.53 5.35 -11.70
CA PRO A 64 18.65 4.61 -10.45
C PRO A 64 20.06 4.81 -9.84
N ARG A 65 20.11 5.41 -8.64
CA ARG A 65 21.33 5.42 -7.83
C ARG A 65 21.51 4.03 -7.19
N PRO A 66 22.72 3.45 -7.20
CA PRO A 66 22.92 2.11 -6.67
C PRO A 66 22.75 2.12 -5.14
N VAL A 67 21.72 1.44 -4.67
CA VAL A 67 21.57 1.08 -3.26
C VAL A 67 22.51 -0.11 -2.99
N ARG A 68 23.48 0.09 -2.09
CA ARG A 68 24.27 -1.02 -1.55
C ARG A 68 23.33 -1.95 -0.79
N SER A 69 23.15 -3.17 -1.30
CA SER A 69 22.51 -4.26 -0.58
C SER A 69 23.58 -4.97 0.26
N TRP A 70 23.48 -4.86 1.58
CA TRP A 70 24.20 -5.81 2.44
C TRP A 70 23.58 -7.18 2.23
N THR A 71 24.37 -8.09 1.70
CA THR A 71 24.00 -9.50 1.59
C THR A 71 24.34 -10.20 2.90
N ARG A 72 23.49 -11.15 3.26
CA ARG A 72 23.45 -11.85 4.56
C ARG A 72 24.78 -12.51 4.98
N ASP A 73 25.74 -12.65 4.09
CA ASP A 73 27.07 -13.21 4.35
C ASP A 73 28.04 -12.26 5.09
N GLU A 74 27.75 -10.95 5.16
CA GLU A 74 28.64 -9.99 5.86
C GLU A 74 28.40 -9.90 7.38
N LEU A 75 27.30 -10.46 7.91
CA LEU A 75 26.90 -10.28 9.31
C LEU A 75 27.53 -11.30 10.29
N HIS A 76 28.28 -12.30 9.81
CA HIS A 76 28.79 -13.41 10.65
C HIS A 76 30.32 -13.47 10.83
N ARG A 77 31.05 -12.39 10.53
CA ARG A 77 32.42 -12.21 11.03
C ARG A 77 32.53 -10.88 11.78
N GLY A 78 32.20 -10.95 13.06
CA GLY A 78 32.49 -9.94 14.07
C GLY A 78 32.66 -10.66 15.40
#